data_AF-A0A7C6YA25-F1
#
_entry.id   AF-A0A7C6YA25-F1
#
_cell.length_a   1.000
_cell.length_b   1.000
_cell.length_c   1.000
_cell.angle_alpha   90.00
_cell.angle_beta   90.00
_cell.angle_gamma   90.00
#
_symmetry.space_group_name_H-M   'P 1'
#
loop_
_entity.id
_entity.type
_entity.pdbx_description
1 polymer ?
#
loop_
_entity_poly.entity_id
_entity_poly.type
_entity_poly.pdbx_seq_one_letter_code
_entity_poly.pdbx_strand_id
1 'polypeptide(L)' 'MLRVAVVLFAVGVLFSVLAAVVPIALGRDAPTVLYLGAMFFTPAGFLLGLASAFLGSRPPRV' A
#
# COMPACT_ATOMS: atom_id res chain seq x y z
N MET A 1 -3.15 12.40 8.27
CA MET A 1 -3.45 10.97 8.01
C MET A 1 -3.35 10.60 6.53
N LEU A 2 -3.94 11.37 5.60
CA LEU A 2 -3.85 11.07 4.16
C LEU A 2 -2.41 10.88 3.64
N ARG A 3 -1.46 11.76 4.00
CA ARG A 3 -0.05 11.61 3.59
C ARG A 3 0.57 10.27 4.04
N VAL A 4 0.24 9.84 5.25
CA VAL A 4 0.70 8.55 5.80
C VAL A 4 0.07 7.39 5.04
N ALA A 5 -1.24 7.48 4.74
CA ALA A 5 -1.95 6.48 3.94
C ALA A 5 -1.33 6.30 2.55
N VAL A 6 -1.01 7.41 1.86
CA VAL A 6 -0.36 7.39 0.54
C VAL A 6 1.02 6.75 0.62
N VAL A 7 1.83 7.11 1.63
CA VAL A 7 3.17 6.51 1.81
C VAL A 7 3.07 5.00 2.04
N LEU A 8 2.18 4.56 2.94
CA LEU A 8 1.99 3.13 3.20
C LEU A 8 1.50 2.39 1.96
N PHE A 9 0.55 2.97 1.23
CA PHE A 9 0.06 2.38 0.00
C PHE A 9 1.17 2.28 -1.06
N ALA A 10 1.96 3.34 -1.25
CA ALA A 10 3.07 3.36 -2.18
C ALA A 10 4.15 2.31 -1.83
N VAL A 11 4.44 2.11 -0.53
CA VAL A 11 5.33 1.04 -0.07
C VAL A 11 4.74 -0.33 -0.43
N GLY A 12 3.45 -0.58 -0.20
CA GLY A 12 2.80 -1.83 -0.59
C GLY A 12 2.85 -2.10 -2.11
N VAL A 13 2.65 -1.05 -2.91
CA VAL A 13 2.80 -1.12 -4.38
C VAL A 13 4.25 -1.46 -4.75
N LEU A 14 5.25 -0.83 -4.12
CA LEU A 14 6.65 -1.13 -4.38
C LEU A 14 6.97 -2.60 -4.07
N PHE A 15 6.50 -3.14 -2.95
CA PHE A 15 6.65 -4.55 -2.62
C PHE A 15 5.98 -5.46 -3.65
N SER A 16 4.79 -5.10 -4.13
CA SER A 16 4.06 -5.83 -5.17
C SER A 16 4.82 -5.85 -6.50
N VAL A 17 5.35 -4.69 -6.91
CA VAL A 17 6.17 -4.56 -8.13
C VAL A 17 7.43 -5.40 -8.00
N LEU A 18 8.15 -5.31 -6.88
CA LEU A 18 9.35 -6.12 -6.65
C LEU A 18 9.02 -7.62 -6.68
N ALA A 19 7.94 -8.04 -6.03
CA ALA A 19 7.50 -9.43 -6.05
C ALA A 19 7.20 -9.94 -7.47
N ALA A 20 6.60 -9.09 -8.32
CA ALA A 20 6.33 -9.43 -9.72
C ALA A 20 7.60 -9.42 -10.59
N VAL A 21 8.55 -8.53 -10.32
CA VAL A 21 9.79 -8.38 -11.10
C VAL A 21 10.79 -9.50 -10.80
N VAL A 22 10.87 -10.00 -9.57
CA VAL A 22 11.84 -11.04 -9.18
C VAL A 22 11.80 -12.30 -10.08
N PRO A 23 10.65 -12.96 -10.34
CA PRO A 23 10.64 -14.13 -11.22
C PRO A 23 11.11 -13.83 -12.64
N ILE A 24 10.83 -12.62 -13.14
CA ILE A 24 11.23 -12.17 -14.48
C ILE A 24 12.74 -11.91 -14.53
N ALA A 25 13.29 -11.26 -13.51
CA ALA A 25 14.69 -10.80 -13.49
C ALA A 25 15.68 -11.85 -12.97
N LEU A 26 15.27 -12.70 -12.04
CA LEU A 26 16.16 -13.63 -11.32
C LEU A 26 15.87 -15.11 -11.64
N GLY A 27 14.82 -15.42 -12.41
CA GLY A 27 14.47 -16.80 -12.79
C GLY A 27 14.10 -17.70 -11.61
N ARG A 28 13.73 -17.11 -10.47
CA ARG A 28 13.35 -17.81 -9.24
C ARG A 28 12.20 -17.09 -8.55
N ASP A 29 11.52 -17.79 -7.66
CA ASP A 29 10.40 -17.21 -6.91
C ASP A 29 10.82 -16.00 -6.07
N ALA A 30 9.89 -15.06 -5.95
CA ALA A 30 10.08 -13.90 -5.11
C ALA A 30 10.17 -14.29 -3.63
N PRO A 31 11.05 -13.65 -2.85
CA PRO A 31 11.11 -13.89 -1.41
C PRO A 31 9.75 -13.65 -0.74
N THR A 32 9.36 -14.53 0.18
CA THR A 32 8.08 -14.46 0.91
C THR A 32 7.85 -13.09 1.57
N VAL A 33 8.92 -12.45 2.03
CA VAL A 33 8.85 -11.11 2.64
C VAL A 33 8.26 -10.04 1.69
N LEU A 34 8.48 -10.18 0.37
CA LEU A 34 7.91 -9.25 -0.61
C LEU A 34 6.38 -9.37 -0.67
N TYR A 35 5.87 -10.60 -0.66
CA TYR A 35 4.43 -10.85 -0.60
C TYR A 35 3.81 -10.41 0.72
N LEU A 36 4.47 -10.71 1.85
CA LEU A 36 3.99 -10.29 3.17
C LEU A 36 3.92 -8.77 3.30
N GLY A 37 4.95 -8.07 2.82
CA GLY A 37 4.93 -6.61 2.79
C GLY A 37 3.82 -6.06 1.89
N ALA A 38 3.64 -6.63 0.69
CA ALA A 38 2.54 -6.24 -0.19
C ALA A 38 1.16 -6.46 0.45
N MET A 39 0.95 -7.62 1.09
CA MET A 39 -0.29 -7.99 1.79
C MET A 39 -0.57 -7.13 3.01
N PHE A 40 0.45 -6.56 3.66
CA PHE A 40 0.24 -5.69 4.82
C PHE A 40 0.07 -4.22 4.42
N PHE A 41 1.02 -3.68 3.68
CA PHE A 41 1.10 -2.24 3.41
C PHE A 41 0.02 -1.75 2.45
N THR A 42 -0.34 -2.54 1.43
CA THR A 42 -1.36 -2.16 0.43
C THR A 42 -2.74 -1.98 1.06
N PRO A 43 -3.32 -2.97 1.78
CA PRO A 43 -4.60 -2.78 2.44
C PRO A 43 -4.54 -1.77 3.57
N ALA A 44 -3.45 -1.71 4.36
CA ALA A 44 -3.31 -0.72 5.42
C ALA A 44 -3.34 0.72 4.87
N GLY A 45 -2.55 0.99 3.81
CA GLY A 45 -2.53 2.29 3.15
C GLY A 45 -3.89 2.66 2.54
N PHE A 46 -4.56 1.71 1.88
CA PHE A 46 -5.89 1.91 1.32
C PHE A 46 -6.94 2.23 2.40
N LEU A 47 -7.01 1.43 3.46
CA LEU A 47 -7.98 1.61 4.55
C LEU A 47 -7.75 2.93 5.29
N LEU A 48 -6.49 3.31 5.53
CA LEU A 48 -6.18 4.60 6.14
C LEU A 48 -6.54 5.78 5.22
N GLY A 49 -6.38 5.61 3.91
CA GLY A 49 -6.80 6.60 2.91
C GLY A 49 -8.31 6.79 2.92
N LEU A 50 -9.04 5.67 2.90
CA LEU A 50 -10.49 5.63 2.99
C LEU A 50 -11.00 6.26 4.30
N ALA A 51 -10.43 5.89 5.44
CA ALA A 51 -10.75 6.49 6.73
C ALA A 51 -10.48 8.01 6.75
N SER A 52 -9.36 8.43 6.14
CA SER A 52 -9.02 9.86 6.02
C SER A 52 -10.06 10.61 5.17
N ALA A 53 -10.55 10.00 4.09
CA ALA A 53 -11.57 10.60 3.23
C ALA A 53 -12.90 10.76 3.99
N PHE A 54 -13.34 9.73 4.71
CA PHE A 54 -14.57 9.81 5.51
C PHE A 54 -14.50 10.83 6.66
N LEU A 55 -13.33 10.99 7.28
CA LEU A 55 -13.12 11.98 8.34
C LEU A 55 -13.03 13.42 7.78
N GLY A 56 -12.46 13.58 6.58
CA GLY A 56 -12.30 14.87 5.90
C GLY A 56 -13.56 15.35 5.16
N SER A 57 -14.50 14.47 4.84
CA SER A 57 -15.74 14.79 4.12
C SER A 57 -16.83 15.42 5.01
N ARG A 58 -16.54 15.79 6.26
CA ARG A 58 -17.48 16.54 7.09
C ARG A 58 -17.62 17.96 6.53
N PRO A 59 -18.83 18.40 6.12
CA PRO A 59 -19.00 19.75 5.58
C PRO A 59 -18.62 20.78 6.66
N PRO A 60 -17.98 21.91 6.27
CA PRO A 60 -17.79 23.01 7.20
C PRO A 60 -19.17 23.41 7.73
N ARG A 61 -19.34 23.39 9.05
CA ARG A 61 -20.53 23.96 9.71
C ARG A 61 -20.46 25.47 9.49
N VAL A 62 -21.12 25.92 8.43
CA VAL A 62 -21.47 27.33 8.22
C VAL A 62 -22.61 27.69 9.17
#